data_AF-A0A815ZLW8-F1
#
_entry.id   AF-A0A815ZLW8-F1
#
_cell.length_a   1.000
_cell.length_b   1.000
_cell.length_c   1.000
_cell.angle_alpha   90.00
_cell.angle_beta   90.00
_cell.angle_gamma   90.00
#
_symmetry.space_group_name_H-M   'P 1'
#
loop_
_entity.id
_entity.type
_entity.pdbx_description
1 polymer ?
#
loop_
_entity_poly.entity_id
_entity_poly.type
_entity_poly.pdbx_seq_one_letter_code
_entity_poly.pdbx_strand_id
1 'polypeptide(L)'
;MPCTRRRKHSKIANQTMGVSPEVIFNVNDHSLAVIGQEYLSRHENYIRPNRTALRSYKERAKIVKEEHEIMVNLTKLRLPEKSGIDAGSNIVKQFSERLLACLMLHYMTPLPFIEHVHAQRDLQTMKLIRRKLKKSQLLLRETNKGGNLYVAHINEFEEKAVEYRMKTGAYEELSSSLIEEILSKATRLLNDLHVKTNQFSFQ
;
A
#
# COMPACT_ATOMS: atom_id res chain seq x y z
N MET A 1 2.34 24.93 55.32
CA MET A 1 2.05 25.85 54.20
C MET A 1 1.82 25.03 52.93
N PRO A 2 0.59 24.98 52.37
CA PRO A 2 0.31 24.19 51.17
C PRO A 2 0.62 25.02 49.92
N CYS A 3 1.55 24.54 49.10
CA CYS A 3 1.94 25.16 47.85
C CYS A 3 1.01 24.66 46.72
N THR A 4 0.03 25.45 46.33
CA THR A 4 -0.91 25.13 45.24
C THR A 4 -0.28 25.46 43.88
N ARG A 5 0.31 24.45 43.23
CA ARG A 5 0.76 24.54 41.82
C ARG A 5 -0.46 24.54 40.88
N ARG A 6 -0.89 25.73 40.46
CA ARG A 6 -1.78 25.95 39.31
C ARG A 6 -1.14 25.37 38.04
N ARG A 7 -1.64 24.24 37.54
CA ARG A 7 -1.36 23.78 36.17
C ARG A 7 -2.10 24.68 35.18
N LYS A 8 -1.35 25.49 34.43
CA LYS A 8 -1.86 26.16 33.23
C LYS A 8 -2.08 25.08 32.17
N HIS A 9 -3.33 24.84 31.80
CA HIS A 9 -3.66 24.06 30.60
C HIS A 9 -3.33 24.92 29.37
N SER A 10 -2.15 24.74 28.79
CA SER A 10 -1.90 25.24 27.43
C SER A 10 -2.64 24.33 26.46
N LYS A 11 -3.72 24.84 25.86
CA LYS A 11 -4.29 24.26 24.64
C LYS A 11 -3.25 24.45 23.52
N ILE A 12 -2.31 23.53 23.43
CA ILE A 12 -1.50 23.36 22.22
C ILE A 12 -2.40 22.64 21.24
N ALA A 13 -2.97 23.38 20.31
CA ALA A 13 -3.56 22.79 19.12
C ALA A 13 -2.42 22.09 18.38
N ASN A 14 -2.40 20.76 18.44
CA ASN A 14 -1.56 19.95 17.58
C ASN A 14 -2.08 20.11 16.16
N GLN A 15 -1.62 21.14 15.44
CA GLN A 15 -1.62 21.12 13.98
C GLN A 15 -0.71 19.96 13.58
N THR A 16 -1.30 18.80 13.32
CA THR A 16 -0.64 17.77 12.52
C THR A 16 -0.21 18.46 11.23
N MET A 17 1.10 18.54 10.98
CA MET A 17 1.66 18.97 9.69
C MET A 17 1.39 17.90 8.62
N GLY A 18 0.11 17.57 8.41
CA GLY A 18 -0.33 16.91 7.20
C GLY A 18 -0.27 17.95 6.10
N VAL A 19 0.65 17.76 5.16
CA VAL A 19 0.60 18.51 3.90
C VAL A 19 -0.72 18.11 3.24
N SER A 20 -1.66 19.05 3.09
CA SER A 20 -2.93 18.76 2.41
C SER A 20 -2.63 18.20 1.01
N PRO A 21 -3.33 17.14 0.56
CA PRO A 21 -3.23 16.65 -0.81
C PRO A 21 -3.35 17.77 -1.85
N GLU A 22 -4.16 18.79 -1.56
CA GLU A 22 -4.39 19.96 -2.41
C GLU A 22 -3.10 20.79 -2.62
N VAL A 23 -2.17 20.75 -1.67
CA VAL A 23 -0.86 21.43 -1.76
C VAL A 23 0.12 20.62 -2.61
N ILE A 24 0.02 19.28 -2.60
CA ILE A 24 0.89 18.38 -3.37
C ILE A 24 0.52 18.40 -4.85
N PHE A 25 -0.77 18.54 -5.16
CA PHE A 25 -1.30 18.44 -6.51
C PHE A 25 -1.93 19.74 -7.02
N ASN A 26 -1.38 20.89 -6.63
CA ASN A 26 -1.73 22.18 -7.25
C ASN A 26 -1.14 22.25 -8.67
N VAL A 27 -1.72 21.46 -9.55
CA VAL A 27 -1.51 21.46 -10.98
C VAL A 27 -2.83 21.98 -11.56
N ASN A 28 -2.77 22.91 -12.52
CA ASN A 28 -3.93 23.40 -13.26
C ASN A 28 -4.69 22.30 -14.04
N ASP A 29 -4.33 21.04 -13.83
CA ASP A 29 -4.86 19.85 -14.48
C ASP A 29 -5.58 18.97 -13.44
N HIS A 30 -6.90 19.07 -13.45
CA HIS A 30 -7.80 18.38 -12.52
C HIS A 30 -7.56 16.86 -12.51
N SER A 31 -7.13 16.29 -13.64
CA SER A 31 -6.82 14.87 -13.83
C SER A 31 -5.68 14.37 -12.93
N LEU A 32 -4.63 15.17 -12.70
CA LEU A 32 -3.50 14.78 -11.86
C LEU A 32 -3.82 14.89 -10.37
N ALA A 33 -4.61 15.90 -9.99
CA ALA A 33 -5.13 16.03 -8.64
C ALA A 33 -6.04 14.85 -8.26
N VAL A 34 -6.92 14.42 -9.17
CA VAL A 34 -7.79 13.26 -8.96
C VAL A 34 -6.98 11.96 -8.84
N ILE A 35 -5.99 11.73 -9.70
CA ILE A 35 -5.13 10.52 -9.61
C ILE A 35 -4.30 10.53 -8.32
N GLY A 36 -3.77 11.70 -7.93
CA GLY A 36 -3.03 11.89 -6.69
C GLY A 36 -3.87 11.64 -5.45
N GLN A 37 -5.09 12.18 -5.42
CA GLN A 37 -6.04 12.01 -4.32
C GLN A 37 -6.61 10.59 -4.27
N GLU A 38 -6.84 9.96 -5.42
CA GLU A 38 -7.26 8.55 -5.54
C GLU A 38 -6.15 7.59 -5.03
N TYR A 39 -4.88 7.91 -5.29
CA TYR A 39 -3.76 7.16 -4.74
C TYR A 39 -3.63 7.38 -3.23
N LEU A 40 -3.65 8.63 -2.77
CA LEU A 40 -3.57 8.98 -1.34
C LEU A 40 -4.70 8.37 -0.50
N SER A 41 -5.92 8.30 -1.06
CA SER A 41 -7.09 7.69 -0.39
C SER A 41 -7.04 6.17 -0.39
N ARG A 42 -6.57 5.52 -1.47
CA ARG A 42 -6.39 4.05 -1.50
C ARG A 42 -5.24 3.59 -0.61
N HIS A 43 -4.28 4.47 -0.35
CA HIS A 43 -3.24 4.29 0.62
C HIS A 43 -3.60 5.03 1.92
N GLU A 44 -4.74 4.72 2.54
CA GLU A 44 -5.10 5.12 3.93
C GLU A 44 -4.02 4.78 4.98
N ASN A 45 -3.01 4.00 4.57
CA ASN A 45 -1.76 3.76 5.29
C ASN A 45 -0.64 4.75 4.95
N TYR A 46 -0.92 5.88 4.29
CA TYR A 46 0.08 6.89 3.91
C TYR A 46 0.86 7.23 5.16
N ILE A 47 2.07 6.71 5.11
CA ILE A 47 3.06 6.50 6.14
C ILE A 47 2.82 7.42 7.31
N ARG A 48 2.39 6.85 8.46
CA ARG A 48 2.54 7.57 9.74
C ARG A 48 4.00 8.05 9.79
N PRO A 49 4.27 9.37 9.69
CA PRO A 49 5.63 9.90 9.59
C PRO A 49 6.52 9.40 10.74
N ASN A 50 5.86 9.08 11.86
CA ASN A 50 6.45 8.48 13.04
C ASN A 50 7.26 7.19 12.82
N ARG A 51 6.93 6.31 11.87
CA ARG A 51 7.63 5.01 11.78
C ARG A 51 8.83 5.00 10.84
N THR A 52 8.81 5.79 9.76
CA THR A 52 9.90 5.83 8.79
C THR A 52 11.04 6.73 9.25
N ALA A 53 10.74 7.76 10.04
CA ALA A 53 11.76 8.62 10.66
C ALA A 53 12.68 7.89 11.65
N LEU A 54 12.28 6.71 12.15
CA LEU A 54 13.13 5.85 12.98
C LEU A 54 14.10 4.98 12.16
N ARG A 55 13.96 4.96 10.83
CA ARG A 55 14.84 4.21 9.92
C ARG A 55 16.08 5.02 9.57
N SER A 56 17.14 4.33 9.17
CA SER A 56 18.35 4.96 8.67
C SER A 56 18.05 5.80 7.41
N TYR A 57 18.88 6.80 7.13
CA TYR A 57 18.78 7.58 5.90
C TYR A 57 18.78 6.70 4.64
N LYS A 58 19.66 5.69 4.59
CA LYS A 58 19.77 4.75 3.47
C LYS A 58 18.47 3.99 3.24
N GLU A 59 17.82 3.51 4.29
CA GLU A 59 16.53 2.83 4.19
C GLU A 59 15.42 3.78 3.76
N ARG A 60 15.38 5.01 4.29
CA ARG A 60 14.42 6.02 3.86
C ARG A 60 14.57 6.37 2.38
N ALA A 61 15.80 6.52 1.89
CA ALA A 61 16.07 6.82 0.48
C ALA A 61 15.62 5.68 -0.43
N LYS A 62 15.79 4.42 0.01
CA LYS A 62 15.28 3.25 -0.72
C LYS A 62 13.75 3.29 -0.84
N ILE A 63 13.03 3.58 0.25
CA ILE A 63 11.57 3.68 0.23
C ILE A 63 11.11 4.80 -0.70
N VAL A 64 11.72 5.98 -0.61
CA VAL A 64 11.40 7.12 -1.49
C VAL A 64 11.53 6.73 -2.96
N LYS A 65 12.62 6.02 -3.32
CA LYS A 65 12.83 5.54 -4.69
C LYS A 65 11.74 4.56 -5.12
N GLU A 66 11.44 3.55 -4.30
CA GLU A 66 10.43 2.53 -4.59
C GLU A 66 9.04 3.15 -4.76
N GLU A 67 8.62 4.04 -3.85
CA GLU A 67 7.32 4.70 -3.93
C GLU A 67 7.22 5.67 -5.10
N HIS A 68 8.30 6.41 -5.37
CA HIS A 68 8.38 7.30 -6.53
C HIS A 68 8.19 6.53 -7.83
N GLU A 69 8.91 5.42 -8.02
CA GLU A 69 8.80 4.57 -9.21
C GLU A 69 7.38 4.01 -9.36
N ILE A 70 6.78 3.49 -8.28
CA ILE A 70 5.41 2.96 -8.29
C ILE A 70 4.41 4.03 -8.74
N MET A 71 4.46 5.23 -8.14
CA MET A 71 3.50 6.30 -8.44
C MET A 71 3.67 6.87 -9.85
N VAL A 72 4.91 7.04 -10.31
CA VAL A 72 5.19 7.50 -11.67
C VAL A 72 4.70 6.46 -12.68
N ASN A 73 4.93 5.17 -12.45
CA ASN A 73 4.46 4.10 -13.33
C ASN A 73 2.94 4.04 -13.38
N LEU A 74 2.26 4.15 -12.24
CA LEU A 74 0.80 4.21 -12.19
C LEU A 74 0.25 5.43 -12.94
N THR A 75 0.93 6.58 -12.83
CA THR A 75 0.54 7.79 -13.55
C THR A 75 0.72 7.61 -15.05
N LYS A 76 1.86 7.09 -15.50
CA LYS A 76 2.12 6.80 -16.92
C LYS A 76 1.12 5.82 -17.52
N LEU A 77 0.65 4.85 -16.74
CA LEU A 77 -0.35 3.88 -17.18
C LEU A 77 -1.74 4.51 -17.30
N ARG A 78 -2.17 5.28 -16.29
CA ARG A 78 -3.56 5.79 -16.19
C ARG A 78 -3.80 7.11 -16.90
N LEU A 79 -2.78 7.93 -17.08
CA LEU A 79 -2.93 9.27 -17.63
C LEU A 79 -3.36 9.24 -19.11
N PRO A 80 -2.80 8.37 -19.99
CA PRO A 80 -3.30 8.22 -21.36
C PRO A 80 -4.74 7.73 -21.40
N GLU A 81 -5.11 6.77 -20.53
CA GLU A 81 -6.45 6.19 -20.47
C GLU A 81 -7.53 7.22 -20.10
N LYS A 82 -7.24 8.09 -19.12
CA LYS A 82 -8.24 9.04 -18.59
C LYS A 82 -8.26 10.40 -19.30
N SER A 83 -7.11 10.85 -19.80
CA SER A 83 -6.95 12.24 -20.26
C SER A 83 -6.38 12.37 -21.67
N GLY A 84 -5.97 11.27 -22.30
CA GLY A 84 -5.32 11.30 -23.62
C GLY A 84 -3.93 11.94 -23.62
N ILE A 85 -3.40 12.31 -22.45
CA ILE A 85 -2.05 12.87 -22.31
C ILE A 85 -1.04 11.73 -22.45
N ASP A 86 -0.07 11.90 -23.35
CA ASP A 86 0.99 10.94 -23.57
C ASP A 86 1.86 10.72 -22.32
N ALA A 87 2.30 9.47 -22.12
CA ALA A 87 3.12 9.06 -21.00
C ALA A 87 4.53 9.70 -21.02
N GLY A 88 5.00 10.14 -22.20
CA GLY A 88 6.25 10.88 -22.40
C GLY A 88 6.10 12.40 -22.32
N SER A 89 4.89 12.91 -22.04
CA SER A 89 4.64 14.35 -21.97
C SER A 89 5.49 15.05 -20.90
N ASN A 90 5.82 16.33 -21.14
CA ASN A 90 6.51 17.17 -20.17
C ASN A 90 5.74 17.28 -18.83
N ILE A 91 4.41 17.09 -18.88
CA ILE A 91 3.53 17.06 -17.72
C ILE A 91 3.90 15.90 -16.78
N VAL A 92 4.08 14.69 -17.30
CA VAL A 92 4.49 13.52 -16.49
C VAL A 92 5.88 13.71 -15.88
N LYS A 93 6.80 14.35 -16.63
CA LYS A 93 8.14 14.67 -16.13
C LYS A 93 8.07 15.65 -14.95
N GLN A 94 7.35 16.76 -15.10
CA GLN A 94 7.16 17.74 -14.02
C GLN A 94 6.47 17.12 -12.80
N PHE A 95 5.48 16.26 -13.03
CA PHE A 95 4.83 15.50 -11.97
C PHE A 95 5.85 14.63 -11.21
N SER A 96 6.65 13.84 -11.93
CA SER A 96 7.68 12.98 -11.35
C SER A 96 8.68 13.77 -10.49
N GLU A 97 9.15 14.92 -10.98
CA GLU A 97 10.10 15.78 -10.24
C GLU A 97 9.48 16.35 -8.96
N ARG A 98 8.26 16.89 -9.05
CA ARG A 98 7.52 17.42 -7.88
C ARG A 98 7.23 16.33 -6.86
N LEU A 99 6.79 15.17 -7.32
CA LEU A 99 6.53 14.02 -6.46
C LEU A 99 7.78 13.62 -5.69
N LEU A 100 8.93 13.51 -6.37
CA LEU A 100 10.20 13.17 -5.72
C LEU A 100 10.57 14.20 -4.65
N ALA A 101 10.42 15.50 -4.95
CA ALA A 101 10.69 16.56 -3.98
C ALA A 101 9.77 16.45 -2.76
N CYS A 102 8.47 16.19 -2.96
CA CYS A 102 7.52 15.97 -1.86
C CYS A 102 7.86 14.74 -1.02
N LEU A 103 8.18 13.60 -1.65
CA LEU A 103 8.58 12.39 -0.94
C LEU A 103 9.87 12.62 -0.15
N MET A 104 10.86 13.26 -0.76
CA MET A 104 12.11 13.61 -0.08
C MET A 104 11.87 14.51 1.13
N LEU A 105 11.06 15.57 0.98
CA LEU A 105 10.70 16.42 2.11
C LEU A 105 10.00 15.60 3.20
N HIS A 106 9.01 14.80 2.84
CA HIS A 106 8.20 14.05 3.81
C HIS A 106 9.01 13.00 4.58
N TYR A 107 9.84 12.24 3.88
CA TYR A 107 10.61 11.16 4.48
C TYR A 107 11.88 11.64 5.18
N MET A 108 12.53 12.68 4.66
CA MET A 108 13.83 13.14 5.18
C MET A 108 13.69 14.17 6.29
N THR A 109 12.56 14.88 6.38
CA THR A 109 12.32 15.82 7.48
C THR A 109 12.44 15.09 8.81
N PRO A 110 13.35 15.52 9.72
CA PRO A 110 13.45 14.93 11.03
C PRO A 110 12.19 15.21 11.84
N LEU A 111 11.76 14.23 12.62
CA LEU A 111 10.66 14.44 13.57
C LEU A 111 11.09 15.40 14.68
N PRO A 112 10.14 16.21 15.19
CA PRO A 112 10.33 16.88 16.47
C PRO A 112 10.74 15.88 17.56
N PHE A 113 11.61 16.29 18.48
CA PHE A 113 12.15 15.42 19.53
C PHE A 113 11.06 14.67 20.32
N ILE A 114 9.97 15.36 20.67
CA ILE A 114 8.84 14.77 21.41
C ILE A 114 8.18 13.64 20.62
N GLU A 115 7.90 13.87 19.33
CA GLU A 115 7.32 12.87 18.44
C GLU A 115 8.27 11.69 18.24
N HIS A 116 9.58 11.95 18.12
CA HIS A 116 10.60 10.91 18.04
C HIS A 116 10.56 10.00 19.28
N VAL A 117 10.48 10.57 20.49
CA VAL A 117 10.37 9.81 21.74
C VAL A 117 9.09 8.96 21.76
N HIS A 118 7.95 9.52 21.34
CA HIS A 118 6.70 8.77 21.24
C HIS A 118 6.80 7.62 20.23
N ALA A 119 7.32 7.88 19.04
CA ALA A 119 7.52 6.88 18.02
C ALA A 119 8.42 5.72 18.50
N GLN A 120 9.49 6.03 19.24
CA GLN A 120 10.35 5.00 19.84
C GLN A 120 9.59 4.14 20.86
N ARG A 121 8.81 4.76 21.75
CA ARG A 121 8.00 4.04 22.75
C ARG A 121 6.95 3.14 22.08
N ASP A 122 6.29 3.65 21.04
CA ASP A 122 5.33 2.88 20.26
C ASP A 122 6.00 1.69 19.58
N LEU A 123 7.18 1.90 18.97
CA LEU A 123 7.95 0.83 18.34
C LEU A 123 8.37 -0.25 19.34
N GLN A 124 8.83 0.14 20.53
CA GLN A 124 9.17 -0.80 21.59
C GLN A 124 7.94 -1.59 22.06
N THR A 125 6.82 -0.90 22.27
CA THR A 125 5.54 -1.51 22.66
C THR A 125 5.08 -2.53 21.62
N MET A 126 5.12 -2.18 20.34
CA MET A 126 4.80 -3.11 19.24
C MET A 126 5.73 -4.31 19.19
N LYS A 127 7.05 -4.11 19.40
CA LYS A 127 8.01 -5.23 19.46
C LYS A 127 7.68 -6.18 20.61
N LEU A 128 7.31 -5.65 21.78
CA LEU A 128 6.90 -6.45 22.94
C LEU A 128 5.61 -7.22 22.67
N ILE A 129 4.59 -6.57 22.11
CA ILE A 129 3.33 -7.21 21.72
C ILE A 129 3.60 -8.35 20.73
N ARG A 130 4.37 -8.10 19.66
CA ARG A 130 4.73 -9.13 18.68
C ARG A 130 5.46 -10.32 19.29
N ARG A 131 6.41 -10.07 20.20
CA ARG A 131 7.13 -11.15 20.91
C ARG A 131 6.18 -11.98 21.78
N LYS A 132 5.27 -11.34 22.51
CA LYS A 132 4.26 -12.03 23.33
C LYS A 132 3.32 -12.87 22.48
N LEU A 133 2.77 -12.29 21.41
CA LEU A 133 1.90 -12.99 20.47
C LEU A 133 2.59 -14.22 19.87
N LYS A 134 3.84 -14.08 19.40
CA LYS A 134 4.62 -15.19 18.84
C LYS A 134 4.89 -16.29 19.87
N LYS A 135 5.26 -15.93 21.11
CA LYS A 135 5.52 -16.90 22.18
C LYS A 135 4.26 -17.68 22.56
N SER A 136 3.11 -17.02 22.55
CA SER A 136 1.82 -17.61 22.93
C SER A 136 1.06 -18.24 21.75
N GLN A 137 1.66 -18.30 20.55
CA GLN A 137 0.99 -18.79 19.32
C GLN A 137 -0.36 -18.08 19.06
N LEU A 138 -0.43 -16.81 19.43
CA LEU A 138 -1.61 -15.97 19.22
C LEU A 138 -1.42 -15.12 17.96
N LEU A 139 -2.52 -14.89 17.26
CA LEU A 139 -2.59 -14.09 16.06
C LEU A 139 -3.58 -12.93 16.28
N LEU A 140 -3.15 -11.73 15.91
CA LEU A 140 -3.94 -10.51 15.94
C LEU A 140 -4.37 -10.21 14.51
N ARG A 141 -5.68 -10.20 14.25
CA ARG A 141 -6.27 -9.89 12.95
C ARG A 141 -7.30 -8.79 13.07
N GLU A 142 -7.37 -7.94 12.06
CA GLU A 142 -8.47 -6.99 11.93
C GLU A 142 -9.68 -7.72 11.36
N THR A 143 -10.84 -7.50 11.97
CA THR A 143 -12.09 -8.08 11.50
C THR A 143 -12.69 -7.23 10.39
N ASN A 144 -13.19 -7.90 9.35
CA ASN A 144 -13.79 -7.26 8.18
C ASN A 144 -15.02 -6.38 8.51
N LYS A 145 -15.61 -6.57 9.70
CA LYS A 145 -16.80 -5.84 10.16
C LYS A 145 -16.43 -4.91 11.31
N GLY A 146 -16.18 -3.64 10.99
CA GLY A 146 -16.07 -2.55 11.96
C GLY A 146 -14.67 -2.25 12.50
N GLY A 147 -13.61 -2.79 11.88
CA GLY A 147 -12.22 -2.46 12.26
C GLY A 147 -11.81 -2.95 13.66
N ASN A 148 -12.61 -3.85 14.26
CA ASN A 148 -12.27 -4.44 15.54
C ASN A 148 -11.05 -5.37 15.39
N LEU A 149 -10.20 -5.41 16.41
CA LEU A 149 -9.08 -6.33 16.47
C LEU A 149 -9.49 -7.59 17.21
N TYR A 150 -9.29 -8.73 16.56
CA TYR A 150 -9.54 -10.04 17.13
C TYR A 150 -8.22 -10.76 17.42
N VAL A 151 -8.10 -11.28 18.65
CA VAL A 151 -6.94 -12.04 19.13
C VAL A 151 -7.40 -13.46 19.42
N ALA A 152 -6.79 -14.43 18.76
CA ALA A 152 -7.08 -15.84 18.98
C ALA A 152 -5.83 -16.69 18.75
N HIS A 153 -5.89 -17.94 19.17
CA HIS A 153 -4.84 -18.91 18.89
C HIS A 153 -4.77 -19.20 17.38
N ILE A 154 -3.58 -19.50 16.87
CA ILE A 154 -3.40 -19.83 15.43
C ILE A 154 -4.33 -20.96 15.01
N ASN A 155 -4.40 -22.04 15.80
CA ASN A 155 -5.28 -23.18 15.54
C ASN A 155 -6.76 -22.78 15.45
N GLU A 156 -7.24 -21.84 16.26
CA GLU A 156 -8.63 -21.38 16.20
C GLU A 156 -8.94 -20.67 14.87
N PHE A 157 -7.96 -19.96 14.31
CA PHE A 157 -8.11 -19.38 12.98
C PHE A 157 -8.13 -20.45 11.88
N GLU A 158 -7.29 -21.48 12.00
CA GLU A 158 -7.26 -22.59 11.04
C GLU A 158 -8.57 -23.38 11.08
N GLU A 159 -9.06 -23.72 12.27
CA GLU A 159 -10.34 -24.39 12.49
C GLU A 159 -11.50 -23.58 11.89
N LYS A 160 -11.58 -22.27 12.18
CA LYS A 160 -12.61 -21.40 11.59
C LYS A 160 -12.47 -21.26 10.08
N ALA A 161 -11.26 -21.27 9.53
CA ALA A 161 -11.05 -21.22 8.09
C ALA A 161 -11.54 -22.51 7.42
N VAL A 162 -11.26 -23.67 8.02
CA VAL A 162 -11.77 -24.97 7.57
C VAL A 162 -13.29 -25.03 7.69
N GLU A 163 -13.85 -24.63 8.83
CA GLU A 163 -15.31 -24.60 9.04
C GLU A 163 -15.99 -23.69 8.01
N TYR A 164 -15.44 -22.50 7.76
CA TYR A 164 -15.94 -21.58 6.75
C TYR A 164 -15.86 -22.18 5.34
N ARG A 165 -14.73 -22.81 4.99
CA ARG A 165 -14.56 -23.54 3.72
C ARG A 165 -15.62 -24.61 3.54
N MET A 166 -15.83 -25.46 4.54
CA MET A 166 -16.83 -26.53 4.50
C MET A 166 -18.26 -26.01 4.41
N LYS A 167 -18.57 -24.90 5.10
CA LYS A 167 -19.91 -24.29 5.09
C LYS A 167 -20.26 -23.58 3.80
N THR A 168 -19.29 -22.95 3.16
CA THR A 168 -19.54 -22.04 2.03
C THR A 168 -19.16 -22.61 0.67
N GLY A 169 -18.39 -23.70 0.63
CA GLY A 169 -17.73 -24.13 -0.61
C GLY A 169 -16.72 -23.11 -1.13
N ALA A 170 -16.45 -22.02 -0.40
CA ALA A 170 -15.37 -21.11 -0.73
C ALA A 170 -14.07 -21.91 -0.65
N TYR A 171 -13.21 -21.78 -1.66
CA TYR A 171 -12.02 -22.64 -1.83
C TYR A 171 -12.34 -24.09 -2.19
N GLU A 172 -13.45 -24.39 -2.89
CA GLU A 172 -13.37 -25.45 -3.89
C GLU A 172 -12.13 -25.14 -4.74
N GLU A 173 -11.12 -26.03 -4.65
CA GLU A 173 -10.05 -26.02 -5.62
C GLU A 173 -10.73 -25.98 -6.99
N LEU A 174 -10.19 -25.17 -7.90
CA LEU A 174 -10.39 -25.35 -9.34
C LEU A 174 -9.85 -26.75 -9.68
N SER A 175 -10.59 -27.77 -9.26
CA SER A 175 -10.30 -29.20 -9.33
C SER A 175 -10.62 -29.75 -10.71
N SER A 176 -11.20 -28.90 -11.56
CA SER A 176 -11.23 -29.04 -13.00
C SER A 176 -10.49 -27.85 -13.60
N SER A 177 -9.36 -28.19 -14.19
CA SER A 177 -8.35 -27.35 -14.75
C SER A 177 -8.87 -26.56 -15.95
N LEU A 178 -9.63 -25.49 -15.70
CA LEU A 178 -10.00 -24.52 -16.74
C LEU A 178 -8.76 -24.09 -17.55
N ILE A 179 -7.62 -24.01 -16.88
CA ILE A 179 -6.31 -23.75 -17.48
C ILE A 179 -5.84 -24.91 -18.38
N GLU A 180 -5.98 -26.17 -17.99
CA GLU A 180 -5.59 -27.31 -18.85
C GLU A 180 -6.57 -27.50 -20.01
N GLU A 181 -7.88 -27.25 -19.82
CA GLU A 181 -8.85 -27.23 -20.92
C GLU A 181 -8.50 -26.16 -21.94
N ILE A 182 -8.22 -24.92 -21.47
CA ILE A 182 -7.78 -23.81 -22.32
C ILE A 182 -6.46 -24.15 -23.02
N LEU A 183 -5.48 -24.70 -22.30
CA LEU A 183 -4.20 -25.12 -22.87
C LEU A 183 -4.39 -26.20 -23.93
N SER A 184 -5.18 -27.24 -23.67
CA SER A 184 -5.43 -28.31 -24.65
C SER A 184 -6.09 -27.77 -25.92
N LYS A 185 -7.03 -26.82 -25.77
CA LYS A 185 -7.71 -26.18 -26.90
C LYS A 185 -6.76 -25.30 -27.70
N ALA A 186 -5.88 -24.55 -27.01
CA ALA A 186 -4.85 -23.75 -27.66
C ALA A 186 -3.84 -24.63 -28.42
N THR A 187 -3.37 -25.72 -27.82
CA THR A 187 -2.48 -26.68 -28.47
C THR A 187 -3.12 -27.30 -29.70
N ARG A 188 -4.41 -27.67 -29.63
CA ARG A 188 -5.14 -28.23 -30.77
C ARG A 188 -5.25 -27.22 -31.92
N LEU A 189 -5.60 -25.97 -31.61
CA LEU A 189 -5.68 -24.90 -32.62
C LEU A 189 -4.33 -24.61 -33.27
N LEU A 190 -3.24 -24.60 -32.50
CA LEU A 190 -1.88 -24.38 -33.04
C LEU A 190 -1.45 -25.54 -33.95
N ASN A 191 -1.76 -26.78 -33.58
CA ASN A 191 -1.49 -27.94 -34.43
C ASN A 191 -2.32 -27.92 -35.72
N ASP A 192 -3.61 -27.59 -35.62
CA ASP A 192 -4.49 -27.46 -36.79
C ASP A 192 -4.00 -26.37 -37.75
N LEU A 193 -3.48 -25.25 -37.22
CA LEU A 193 -2.84 -24.22 -38.01
C LEU A 193 -1.55 -24.72 -38.67
N HIS A 194 -0.66 -25.37 -37.93
CA HIS A 194 0.61 -25.88 -38.46
C HIS A 194 0.41 -26.90 -39.60
N VAL A 195 -0.56 -27.80 -39.47
CA VAL A 195 -0.93 -28.75 -40.52
C VAL A 195 -1.42 -28.01 -41.76
N LYS A 196 -2.26 -26.97 -41.60
CA LYS A 196 -2.72 -26.16 -42.73
C LYS A 196 -1.57 -25.40 -43.40
N THR A 197 -0.66 -24.78 -42.65
CA THR A 197 0.46 -24.03 -43.25
C THR A 197 1.40 -24.94 -44.06
N ASN A 198 1.62 -26.17 -43.62
CA ASN A 198 2.45 -27.15 -44.33
C ASN A 198 1.77 -27.73 -45.60
N GLN A 199 0.45 -27.58 -45.74
CA GLN A 199 -0.27 -27.94 -46.97
C GLN A 199 -0.19 -26.85 -48.05
N PHE A 200 0.08 -25.59 -47.67
CA PHE A 200 0.21 -24.47 -48.61
C PHE A 200 1.65 -24.21 -49.08
N SER A 201 2.65 -24.93 -48.56
CA SER A 201 4.06 -24.81 -48.97
C SER A 201 4.50 -25.80 -50.06
N PHE A 202 3.56 -26.54 -50.66
CA PHE A 202 3.79 -27.48 -51.78
C PHE A 202 3.02 -27.09 -53.06
N GLN A 203 2.97 -25.80 -53.40
CA GLN A 203 2.58 -25.32 -54.72
C GLN A 203 3.63 -24.40 -55.30
#